data_AF-A0ABD2HAZ4-F1
#
_entry.id   AF-A0ABD2HAZ4-F1
#
_cell.length_a   1.000
_cell.length_b   1.000
_cell.length_c   1.000
_cell.angle_alpha   90.00
_cell.angle_beta   90.00
_cell.angle_gamma   90.00
#
_symmetry.space_group_name_H-M   'P 1'
#
loop_
_entity.id
_entity.type
_entity.pdbx_description
1 polymer ?
#
loop_
_entity_poly.entity_id
_entity_poly.type
_entity_poly.pdbx_seq_one_letter_code
_entity_poly.pdbx_strand_id
1 'polypeptide(L)'
;MDFLEQVEEITSIAKFGDLIEFSYPIGYSHWGVYDEDGYVFHFAVADESQLMSGIRSSLQRFFPVCGDLLLGETRIRRVPLAEVNVPKGVHALISNNRHVFTPSASEDMRLRCDALLDQDFPYQLFSLNCEHFATFVRYGKAVCNQIPTRPKNEECEKATAIFKDVVSSKENAPDHFE
;
A
#
# COMPACT_ATOMS: atom_id res chain seq x y z
N MET A 1 19.69 13.79 -2.75
CA MET A 1 19.58 12.68 -1.80
C MET A 1 19.31 11.44 -2.60
N ASP A 2 20.17 10.42 -2.50
CA ASP A 2 19.88 9.13 -3.14
C ASP A 2 18.81 8.36 -2.34
N PHE A 3 18.38 7.19 -2.84
CA PHE A 3 17.30 6.43 -2.19
C PHE A 3 17.72 5.90 -0.81
N LEU A 4 18.99 5.50 -0.62
CA LEU A 4 19.45 4.94 0.65
C LEU A 4 19.55 6.00 1.74
N GLU A 5 20.00 7.21 1.39
CA GLU A 5 19.99 8.36 2.29
C GLU A 5 18.55 8.71 2.73
N GLN A 6 17.57 8.63 1.82
CA GLN A 6 16.15 8.84 2.17
C GLN A 6 15.63 7.74 3.11
N VAL A 7 16.03 6.48 2.89
CA VAL A 7 15.68 5.36 3.76
C VAL A 7 16.25 5.53 5.17
N GLU A 8 17.49 5.98 5.29
CA GLU A 8 18.13 6.25 6.57
C GLU A 8 17.41 7.38 7.33
N GLU A 9 17.09 8.48 6.65
CA GLU A 9 16.33 9.58 7.23
C GLU A 9 14.97 9.10 7.73
N ILE A 10 14.20 8.40 6.89
CA ILE A 10 12.89 7.84 7.26
C ILE A 10 13.03 6.92 8.47
N THR A 11 14.00 6.00 8.45
CA THR A 11 14.20 5.02 9.54
C THR A 11 14.52 5.71 10.87
N SER A 12 15.15 6.89 10.84
CA SER A 12 15.49 7.64 12.05
C SER A 12 14.31 8.38 12.71
N ILE A 13 13.24 8.67 11.96
CA ILE A 13 12.12 9.51 12.44
C ILE A 13 10.74 8.84 12.36
N ALA A 14 10.59 7.82 11.51
CA ALA A 14 9.32 7.16 11.26
C ALA A 14 8.85 6.38 12.49
N LYS A 15 7.54 6.27 12.62
CA LYS A 15 6.87 5.50 13.65
C LYS A 15 6.04 4.40 13.01
N PHE A 16 5.86 3.30 13.75
CA PHE A 16 4.95 2.24 13.34
C PHE A 16 3.61 2.80 12.86
N GLY A 17 3.16 2.33 11.69
CA GLY A 17 1.90 2.76 11.09
C GLY A 17 2.01 3.96 10.15
N ASP A 18 3.16 4.62 10.07
CA ASP A 18 3.39 5.73 9.13
C ASP A 18 3.26 5.29 7.67
N LEU A 19 2.56 6.08 6.86
CA LEU A 19 2.45 5.80 5.43
C LEU A 19 3.76 6.18 4.74
N ILE A 20 4.37 5.21 4.06
CA ILE A 20 5.54 5.44 3.22
C ILE A 20 5.08 5.55 1.78
N GLU A 21 5.30 6.71 1.18
CA GLU A 21 5.03 7.01 -0.22
C GLU A 21 6.32 6.89 -1.03
N PHE A 22 6.34 5.99 -2.01
CA PHE A 22 7.39 5.89 -3.02
C PHE A 22 6.90 6.60 -4.29
N SER A 23 7.15 7.91 -4.37
CA SER A 23 6.71 8.76 -5.48
C SER A 23 7.50 8.47 -6.74
N TYR A 24 6.84 7.88 -7.75
CA TYR A 24 7.48 7.58 -9.03
C TYR A 24 7.46 8.80 -9.96
N PRO A 25 8.45 8.95 -10.86
CA PRO A 25 8.53 10.07 -11.81
C PRO A 25 7.38 10.18 -12.83
N ILE A 26 6.40 9.28 -12.78
CA ILE A 26 5.27 9.18 -13.73
C ILE A 26 3.94 9.68 -13.14
N GLY A 27 3.95 10.30 -11.95
CA GLY A 27 2.74 10.79 -11.28
C GLY A 27 1.88 9.70 -10.63
N TYR A 28 2.51 8.55 -10.35
CA TYR A 28 1.97 7.46 -9.53
C TYR A 28 2.95 7.21 -8.39
N SER A 29 2.45 6.74 -7.26
CA SER A 29 3.20 6.41 -6.07
C SER A 29 2.86 4.98 -5.65
N HIS A 30 3.91 4.22 -5.33
CA HIS A 30 3.72 2.99 -4.57
C HIS A 30 3.63 3.32 -3.08
N TRP A 31 2.92 2.49 -2.32
CA TRP A 31 2.63 2.74 -0.92
C TRP A 31 2.92 1.53 -0.05
N GLY A 32 3.42 1.81 1.14
CA GLY A 32 3.56 0.85 2.22
C GLY A 32 3.26 1.49 3.58
N VAL A 33 3.29 0.65 4.60
CA VAL A 33 3.15 1.07 6.00
C VAL A 33 4.46 0.76 6.71
N TYR A 34 5.08 1.78 7.27
CA TYR A 34 6.30 1.64 8.04
C TYR A 34 6.05 0.73 9.24
N ASP A 35 6.95 -0.21 9.39
CA ASP A 35 7.06 -1.03 10.57
C ASP A 35 8.33 -0.65 11.34
N GLU A 36 8.45 -1.12 12.57
CA GLU A 36 9.63 -0.89 13.39
C GLU A 36 10.90 -1.50 12.75
N ASP A 37 12.05 -1.00 13.18
CA ASP A 37 13.38 -1.49 12.78
C ASP A 37 13.70 -1.37 11.27
N GLY A 38 13.12 -0.38 10.58
CA GLY A 38 13.43 -0.12 9.18
C GLY A 38 12.75 -1.07 8.21
N TYR A 39 11.64 -1.70 8.61
CA TYR A 39 10.83 -2.56 7.75
C TYR A 39 9.60 -1.82 7.23
N VAL A 40 8.98 -2.39 6.20
CA VAL A 40 7.74 -1.87 5.62
C VAL A 40 6.85 -3.01 5.16
N PHE A 41 5.56 -2.91 5.44
CA PHE A 41 4.54 -3.74 4.83
C PHE A 41 4.09 -3.11 3.52
N HIS A 42 4.09 -3.85 2.41
CA HIS A 42 3.59 -3.36 1.13
C HIS A 42 3.05 -4.47 0.25
N PHE A 43 2.29 -4.11 -0.80
CA PHE A 43 2.04 -5.02 -1.91
C PHE A 43 3.34 -5.23 -2.69
N ALA A 44 3.87 -6.45 -2.66
CA ALA A 44 4.98 -6.87 -3.49
C ALA A 44 4.44 -7.58 -4.72
N VAL A 45 4.84 -7.12 -5.90
CA VAL A 45 4.52 -7.77 -7.17
C VAL A 45 5.68 -8.68 -7.57
N ALA A 46 5.37 -9.85 -8.10
CA ALA A 46 6.40 -10.77 -8.61
C ALA A 46 7.20 -10.16 -9.78
N ASP A 47 6.58 -9.29 -10.59
CA ASP A 47 7.22 -8.53 -11.65
C ASP A 47 6.81 -7.04 -11.62
N GLU A 48 7.53 -6.27 -10.79
CA GLU A 48 7.37 -4.81 -10.68
C GLU A 48 7.60 -4.09 -12.02
N SER A 49 8.44 -4.63 -12.91
CA SER A 49 8.75 -3.98 -14.19
C SER A 49 7.56 -4.04 -15.15
N GLN A 50 6.87 -5.19 -15.21
CA GLN A 50 5.64 -5.36 -15.97
C GLN A 50 4.50 -4.53 -15.36
N LEU A 51 4.35 -4.53 -14.04
CA LEU A 51 3.37 -3.69 -13.35
C LEU A 51 3.57 -2.22 -13.69
N MET A 52 4.81 -1.71 -13.60
CA MET A 52 5.14 -0.33 -13.93
C MET A 52 4.86 0.03 -15.38
N SER A 53 5.17 -0.88 -16.32
CA SER A 53 4.80 -0.71 -17.73
C SER A 53 3.28 -0.66 -17.92
N GLY A 54 2.53 -1.51 -17.21
CA GLY A 54 1.07 -1.52 -17.19
C GLY A 54 0.48 -0.23 -16.64
N ILE A 55 1.00 0.28 -15.51
CA ILE A 55 0.58 1.56 -14.91
C ILE A 55 0.88 2.70 -15.87
N ARG A 56 2.11 2.80 -16.38
CA ARG A 56 2.53 3.88 -17.30
C ARG A 56 1.67 3.89 -18.55
N SER A 57 1.46 2.75 -19.19
CA SER A 57 0.65 2.65 -20.40
C SER A 57 -0.81 3.03 -20.14
N SER A 58 -1.35 2.69 -18.97
CA SER A 58 -2.71 3.02 -18.57
C SER A 58 -2.89 4.51 -18.29
N LEU A 59 -1.96 5.11 -17.53
CA LEU A 59 -1.97 6.54 -17.22
C LEU A 59 -1.78 7.42 -18.46
N GLN A 60 -0.88 7.04 -19.37
CA GLN A 60 -0.67 7.75 -20.63
C GLN A 60 -1.93 7.78 -21.53
N ARG A 61 -2.84 6.83 -21.34
CA ARG A 61 -4.01 6.66 -22.20
C ARG A 61 -5.23 7.49 -21.78
N PHE A 62 -5.13 8.33 -20.73
CA PHE A 62 -6.21 9.22 -20.23
C PHE A 62 -7.61 8.59 -20.33
N PHE A 63 -7.80 7.47 -19.64
CA PHE A 63 -8.98 6.63 -19.87
C PHE A 63 -10.01 6.76 -18.72
N PRO A 64 -11.27 7.10 -19.00
CA PRO A 64 -12.39 6.80 -18.11
C PRO A 64 -12.82 5.35 -18.40
N VAL A 65 -12.10 4.35 -17.90
CA VAL A 65 -12.59 2.97 -18.03
C VAL A 65 -13.69 2.76 -16.99
N CYS A 66 -14.88 2.43 -17.46
CA CYS A 66 -15.92 1.82 -16.63
C CYS A 66 -15.48 0.38 -16.34
N GLY A 67 -14.67 0.17 -15.30
CA GLY A 67 -14.12 -1.13 -14.93
C GLY A 67 -12.72 -1.04 -14.31
N ASP A 68 -12.35 -2.06 -13.53
CA ASP A 68 -11.01 -2.14 -12.93
C ASP A 68 -9.98 -2.79 -13.87
N LEU A 69 -8.71 -2.45 -13.72
CA LEU A 69 -7.61 -3.01 -14.49
C LEU A 69 -6.76 -3.92 -13.59
N LEU A 70 -6.86 -5.23 -13.82
CA LEU A 70 -5.99 -6.23 -13.20
C LEU A 70 -4.59 -6.15 -13.82
N LEU A 71 -3.58 -5.89 -12.98
CA LEU A 71 -2.18 -5.75 -13.40
C LEU A 71 -1.29 -6.91 -12.95
N GLY A 72 -1.81 -7.84 -12.14
CA GLY A 72 -1.10 -9.02 -11.70
C GLY A 72 -1.65 -9.58 -10.38
N GLU A 73 -1.06 -10.67 -9.91
CA GLU A 73 -1.22 -11.13 -8.53
C GLU A 73 -0.11 -10.55 -7.66
N THR A 74 -0.46 -10.14 -6.45
CA THR A 74 0.44 -9.50 -5.51
C THR A 74 0.31 -10.13 -4.14
N ARG A 75 1.42 -10.18 -3.42
CA ARG A 75 1.44 -10.64 -2.03
C ARG A 75 1.79 -9.48 -1.12
N ILE A 76 1.13 -9.39 0.02
CA ILE A 76 1.55 -8.45 1.06
C ILE A 76 2.79 -9.00 1.75
N ARG A 77 3.87 -8.24 1.72
CA ARG A 77 5.17 -8.63 2.30
C ARG A 77 5.64 -7.60 3.31
N ARG A 78 6.37 -8.09 4.31
CA ARG A 78 7.19 -7.28 5.21
C ARG A 78 8.64 -7.42 4.78
N VAL A 79 9.27 -6.34 4.34
CA VAL A 79 10.66 -6.34 3.85
C VAL A 79 11.42 -5.15 4.43
N PRO A 80 12.77 -5.19 4.47
CA PRO A 80 13.55 -4.00 4.78
C PRO A 80 13.19 -2.87 3.80
N LEU A 81 13.04 -1.64 4.31
CA LEU A 81 12.64 -0.48 3.52
C LEU A 81 13.63 -0.21 2.36
N ALA A 82 14.92 -0.49 2.57
CA ALA A 82 15.97 -0.38 1.55
C ALA A 82 15.85 -1.43 0.42
N GLU A 83 15.14 -2.53 0.65
CA GLU A 83 15.00 -3.65 -0.30
C GLU A 83 13.70 -3.59 -1.10
N VAL A 84 12.84 -2.58 -0.85
CA VAL A 84 11.65 -2.37 -1.68
C VAL A 84 12.11 -2.07 -3.11
N ASN A 85 11.66 -2.91 -4.05
CA ASN A 85 12.01 -2.75 -5.45
C ASN A 85 11.30 -1.53 -6.03
N VAL A 86 12.06 -0.47 -6.30
CA VAL A 86 11.57 0.82 -6.79
C VAL A 86 12.35 1.28 -8.01
N PRO A 87 11.72 2.00 -8.95
CA PRO A 87 12.40 2.51 -10.13
C PRO A 87 13.46 3.56 -9.78
N LYS A 88 14.46 3.71 -10.65
CA LYS A 88 15.47 4.76 -10.51
C LYS A 88 14.80 6.15 -10.49
N GLY A 89 15.22 7.00 -9.55
CA GLY A 89 14.69 8.35 -9.39
C GLY A 89 13.41 8.43 -8.56
N VAL A 90 13.05 7.37 -7.84
CA VAL A 90 11.99 7.40 -6.82
C VAL A 90 12.34 8.36 -5.68
N HIS A 91 11.31 8.94 -5.07
CA HIS A 91 11.42 9.64 -3.80
C HIS A 91 10.58 8.93 -2.74
N ALA A 92 11.21 8.49 -1.65
CA ALA A 92 10.55 7.91 -0.49
C ALA A 92 10.25 9.00 0.54
N LEU A 93 9.02 9.03 1.06
CA LEU A 93 8.53 10.07 1.96
C LEU A 93 7.59 9.47 3.01
N ILE A 94 7.59 10.03 4.23
CA ILE A 94 6.50 9.81 5.19
C ILE A 94 5.34 10.73 4.82
N SER A 95 4.22 10.16 4.39
CA SER A 95 3.11 10.87 3.73
C SER A 95 1.77 10.73 4.48
N ASN A 96 1.81 10.86 5.80
CA ASN A 96 0.63 10.78 6.67
C ASN A 96 -0.44 11.86 6.44
N ASN A 97 -0.08 12.97 5.79
CA ASN A 97 -0.95 14.13 5.57
C ASN A 97 -1.64 14.12 4.20
N ARG A 98 -1.50 13.03 3.43
CA ARG A 98 -2.12 12.89 2.11
C ARG A 98 -3.59 12.49 2.17
N HIS A 99 -4.08 12.08 3.34
CA HIS A 99 -5.45 11.65 3.59
C HIS A 99 -6.03 12.35 4.82
N VAL A 100 -7.33 12.63 4.81
CA VAL A 100 -8.00 13.44 5.86
C VAL A 100 -8.55 12.61 7.03
N PHE A 101 -8.10 11.36 7.17
CA PHE A 101 -8.61 10.43 8.16
C PHE A 101 -7.76 10.40 9.43
N THR A 102 -8.40 10.14 10.56
CA THR A 102 -7.71 9.92 11.83
C THR A 102 -7.10 8.51 11.82
N PRO A 103 -5.80 8.35 12.17
CA PRO A 103 -5.20 7.02 12.30
C PRO A 103 -5.93 6.19 13.38
N SER A 104 -6.06 4.89 13.16
CA SER A 104 -6.53 3.96 14.20
C SER A 104 -5.51 3.82 15.33
N ALA A 105 -5.86 3.10 16.40
CA ALA A 105 -4.91 2.76 17.43
C ALA A 105 -3.81 1.84 16.87
N SER A 106 -2.62 1.85 17.47
CA SER A 106 -1.49 1.01 17.04
C SER A 106 -1.84 -0.47 17.04
N GLU A 107 -2.67 -0.90 18.00
CA GLU A 107 -3.11 -2.28 18.17
C GLU A 107 -3.96 -2.72 16.97
N ASP A 108 -4.90 -1.86 16.52
CA ASP A 108 -5.73 -2.13 15.35
C ASP A 108 -4.88 -2.19 14.07
N MET A 109 -3.87 -1.32 13.94
CA MET A 109 -2.97 -1.34 12.80
C MET A 109 -2.13 -2.63 12.75
N ARG A 110 -1.55 -3.07 13.89
CA ARG A 110 -0.79 -4.33 13.98
C ARG A 110 -1.66 -5.51 13.61
N LEU A 111 -2.87 -5.58 14.16
CA LEU A 111 -3.82 -6.64 13.85
C LEU A 111 -4.10 -6.74 12.35
N ARG A 112 -4.29 -5.60 11.68
CA ARG A 112 -4.46 -5.56 10.22
C ARG A 112 -3.20 -5.99 9.46
N CYS A 113 -2.01 -5.53 9.87
CA CYS A 113 -0.75 -5.97 9.27
C CYS A 113 -0.57 -7.49 9.38
N ASP A 114 -0.72 -8.05 10.58
CA ASP A 114 -0.51 -9.48 10.86
C ASP A 114 -1.52 -10.35 10.11
N ALA A 115 -2.78 -9.93 10.08
CA ALA A 115 -3.81 -10.67 9.37
C ALA A 115 -3.55 -10.71 7.86
N LEU A 116 -3.11 -9.59 7.29
CA LEU A 116 -2.91 -9.41 5.86
C LEU A 116 -1.52 -9.88 5.37
N LEU A 117 -0.56 -10.10 6.26
CA LEU A 117 0.77 -10.58 5.90
C LEU A 117 0.71 -11.92 5.15
N ASP A 118 1.49 -12.00 4.07
CA ASP A 118 1.61 -13.13 3.15
C ASP A 118 0.31 -13.55 2.45
N GLN A 119 -0.74 -12.73 2.52
CA GLN A 119 -1.96 -12.94 1.76
C GLN A 119 -1.77 -12.48 0.31
N ASP A 120 -2.31 -13.28 -0.61
CA ASP A 120 -2.32 -13.01 -2.04
C ASP A 120 -3.59 -12.27 -2.44
N PHE A 121 -3.43 -11.19 -3.21
CA PHE A 121 -4.52 -10.38 -3.75
C PHE A 121 -4.30 -10.07 -5.23
N PRO A 122 -5.37 -10.01 -6.03
CA PRO A 122 -5.28 -9.45 -7.37
C PRO A 122 -4.97 -7.95 -7.26
N TYR A 123 -3.90 -7.49 -7.91
CA TYR A 123 -3.61 -6.06 -7.97
C TYR A 123 -4.51 -5.41 -9.01
N GLN A 124 -5.52 -4.71 -8.53
CA GLN A 124 -6.48 -4.01 -9.37
C GLN A 124 -6.23 -2.50 -9.22
N LEU A 125 -5.74 -1.87 -10.29
CA LEU A 125 -5.20 -0.50 -10.25
C LEU A 125 -6.17 0.50 -9.61
N PHE A 126 -7.47 0.33 -9.83
CA PHE A 126 -8.49 1.26 -9.38
C PHE A 126 -9.24 0.83 -8.11
N SER A 127 -9.34 -0.46 -7.77
CA SER A 127 -10.11 -0.90 -6.59
C SER A 127 -9.39 -1.81 -5.60
N LEU A 128 -8.15 -2.22 -5.86
CA LEU A 128 -7.37 -3.00 -4.90
C LEU A 128 -5.87 -2.86 -5.17
N ASN A 129 -5.28 -1.77 -4.69
CA ASN A 129 -3.89 -1.39 -4.95
C ASN A 129 -3.13 -1.04 -3.66
N CYS A 130 -1.86 -0.65 -3.80
CA CYS A 130 -0.97 -0.33 -2.68
C CYS A 130 -1.49 0.76 -1.73
N GLU A 131 -2.10 1.82 -2.26
CA GLU A 131 -2.63 2.91 -1.43
C GLU A 131 -3.85 2.45 -0.64
N HIS A 132 -4.74 1.66 -1.25
CA HIS A 132 -5.88 1.06 -0.56
C HIS A 132 -5.44 0.18 0.61
N PHE A 133 -4.41 -0.66 0.41
CA PHE A 133 -3.84 -1.47 1.48
C PHE A 133 -3.27 -0.59 2.62
N ALA A 134 -2.39 0.35 2.28
CA ALA A 134 -1.70 1.16 3.29
C ALA A 134 -2.68 2.03 4.10
N THR A 135 -3.67 2.62 3.43
CA THR A 135 -4.73 3.42 4.07
C THR A 135 -5.68 2.55 4.88
N PHE A 136 -6.01 1.34 4.44
CA PHE A 136 -6.79 0.40 5.25
C PHE A 136 -6.05 0.02 6.53
N VAL A 137 -4.76 -0.31 6.43
CA VAL A 137 -3.93 -0.62 7.61
C VAL A 137 -3.83 0.56 8.56
N ARG A 138 -3.75 1.80 8.09
CA ARG A 138 -3.63 2.98 8.98
C ARG A 138 -4.96 3.50 9.52
N TYR A 139 -6.00 3.55 8.69
CA TYR A 139 -7.26 4.24 8.99
C TYR A 139 -8.45 3.31 9.16
N GLY A 140 -8.32 2.02 8.80
CA GLY A 140 -9.43 1.08 8.70
C GLY A 140 -10.32 1.29 7.48
N LYS A 141 -9.90 2.16 6.55
CA LYS A 141 -10.62 2.53 5.34
C LYS A 141 -9.67 2.53 4.16
N ALA A 142 -10.03 1.82 3.10
CA ALA A 142 -9.26 1.78 1.88
C ALA A 142 -9.56 3.03 1.03
N VAL A 143 -8.55 3.83 0.73
CA VAL A 143 -8.66 5.12 0.02
C VAL A 143 -7.56 5.22 -1.03
N CYS A 144 -7.86 5.83 -2.18
CA CYS A 144 -6.87 6.10 -3.22
C CYS A 144 -7.03 7.50 -3.82
N ASN A 145 -6.03 8.37 -3.62
CA ASN A 145 -6.03 9.76 -4.11
C ASN A 145 -5.30 9.94 -5.45
N GLN A 146 -4.72 8.86 -5.98
CA GLN A 146 -3.89 8.88 -7.18
C GLN A 146 -4.66 8.85 -8.49
N ILE A 147 -5.93 8.44 -8.48
CA ILE A 147 -6.73 8.30 -9.71
C ILE A 147 -7.42 9.63 -10.03
N PRO A 148 -7.03 10.35 -11.10
CA PRO A 148 -7.51 11.73 -11.34
C PRO A 148 -9.02 11.87 -11.51
N THR A 149 -9.69 10.80 -11.96
CA THR A 149 -11.13 10.76 -12.22
C THR A 149 -11.97 10.36 -11.02
N ARG A 150 -11.34 10.02 -9.88
CA ARG A 150 -12.05 9.62 -8.66
C ARG A 150 -12.01 10.72 -7.60
N PRO A 151 -13.07 10.83 -6.78
CA PRO A 151 -13.04 11.71 -5.62
C PRO A 151 -11.88 11.35 -4.68
N LYS A 152 -11.20 12.37 -4.17
CA LYS A 152 -10.13 12.20 -3.18
C LYS A 152 -10.74 12.04 -1.81
N ASN A 153 -10.08 11.26 -0.96
CA ASN A 153 -10.49 10.97 0.40
C ASN A 153 -11.87 10.31 0.49
N GLU A 154 -12.24 9.58 -0.56
CA GLU A 154 -13.44 8.76 -0.56
C GLU A 154 -13.04 7.31 -0.33
N GLU A 155 -13.81 6.65 0.53
CA GLU A 155 -13.60 5.25 0.86
C GLU A 155 -14.02 4.37 -0.32
N CYS A 156 -13.15 3.46 -0.72
CA CYS A 156 -13.53 2.38 -1.62
C CYS A 156 -14.12 1.24 -0.78
N GLU A 157 -15.44 1.25 -0.58
CA GLU A 157 -16.16 0.26 0.25
C GLU A 157 -15.84 -1.19 -0.16
N LYS A 158 -15.72 -1.45 -1.46
CA LYS A 158 -15.33 -2.76 -1.99
C LYS A 158 -13.96 -3.20 -1.48
N ALA A 159 -12.96 -2.32 -1.52
CA ALA A 159 -11.61 -2.61 -1.06
C ALA A 159 -11.58 -2.78 0.47
N THR A 160 -12.27 -1.91 1.21
CA THR A 160 -12.40 -2.02 2.67
C THR A 160 -13.00 -3.37 3.04
N ALA A 161 -14.09 -3.78 2.39
CA ALA A 161 -14.74 -5.06 2.65
C ALA A 161 -13.81 -6.25 2.42
N ILE A 162 -13.09 -6.28 1.28
CA ILE A 162 -12.13 -7.36 0.97
C ILE A 162 -11.09 -7.51 2.09
N PHE A 163 -10.45 -6.42 2.52
CA PHE A 163 -9.45 -6.52 3.57
C PHE A 163 -10.06 -6.86 4.93
N LYS A 164 -11.24 -6.30 5.24
CA LYS A 164 -11.94 -6.57 6.50
C LYS A 164 -12.38 -8.03 6.63
N ASP A 165 -12.81 -8.65 5.54
CA ASP A 165 -13.21 -10.06 5.52
C ASP A 165 -12.01 -10.98 5.84
N VAL A 166 -10.83 -10.67 5.29
CA VAL A 166 -9.58 -11.40 5.60
C VAL A 166 -9.20 -11.23 7.07
N VAL A 167 -9.24 -9.99 7.58
CA VAL A 167 -8.93 -9.68 8.99
C VAL A 167 -9.87 -10.44 9.93
N SER A 168 -11.18 -10.35 9.69
CA SER A 168 -12.20 -11.00 10.51
C SER A 168 -12.07 -12.53 10.46
N SER A 169 -11.67 -13.09 9.31
CA SER A 169 -11.47 -14.55 9.17
C SER A 169 -10.30 -15.07 10.00
N LYS A 170 -9.22 -14.29 10.16
CA LYS A 170 -8.06 -14.68 10.97
C LYS A 170 -8.31 -14.51 12.47
N GLU A 171 -9.07 -13.51 12.89
CA GLU A 171 -9.46 -13.34 14.31
C GLU A 171 -10.32 -14.51 14.83
N ASN A 172 -11.10 -15.15 13.94
CA ASN A 172 -11.98 -16.26 14.29
C ASN A 172 -11.34 -17.65 14.11
N ALA A 173 -10.07 -17.72 13.69
CA ALA A 173 -9.36 -18.99 13.60
C ALA A 173 -8.98 -19.44 15.03
N PRO A 174 -9.37 -20.65 15.48
CA PRO A 174 -8.92 -21.15 16.77
C PRO A 174 -7.40 -21.25 16.76
N ASP A 175 -6.75 -20.70 17.79
CA ASP A 175 -5.31 -20.84 18.02
C ASP A 175 -4.93 -22.33 17.98
N HIS A 176 -4.41 -22.79 16.85
CA HIS A 176 -3.70 -24.06 16.76
C HIS A 176 -2.28 -23.81 17.28
N PHE A 177 -2.16 -23.81 18.61
CA PHE A 177 -0.88 -24.08 19.26
C PHE A 177 -0.54 -25.56 19.01
N GLU A 178 0.47 -25.82 18.17
CA GLU A 178 1.31 -27.02 18.23
C GLU A 178 2.67 -26.67 18.86
#